data_AF-A0A8C9W6C5-F1
#
_entry.id   AF-A0A8C9W6C5-F1
#
_cell.length_a   1.000
_cell.length_b   1.000
_cell.length_c   1.000
_cell.angle_alpha   90.00
_cell.angle_beta   90.00
_cell.angle_gamma   90.00
#
_symmetry.space_group_name_H-M   'P 1'
#
loop_
_entity.id
_entity.type
_entity.pdbx_description
1 polymer ?
#
loop_
_entity_poly.entity_id
_entity_poly.type
_entity_poly.pdbx_seq_one_letter_code
_entity_poly.pdbx_strand_id
1 'polypeptide(L)'
;MRTDLLHKVESVSTSEIHEENNSLQHRLLLSQPRCRSLFEISCILTWFSLCIFQQSLLWEKQKQLRQQATHMEMLAVPMVLRGTHRALSRTQSSPASTSLPLSDKALPLPSPETVSKPQFTTGLVYDSQMLKHQCNCGDNSSHPEHAGRIQSIWSRLQERGLRSQCETIQGKKASLEELQSVHSERHVLLYGTNPLNRLKLDHRKLSGTQRSDLLPSFHGQVDNDTIWNEMHTSTASRIAAGSVTELAFRVAKGELKNGFAVVRPPGHHATHSTPMGFCFFNSVAIAAKQLQQKLNVSKILIVDWDVHHGNGTQEAFYSDPSVLYISLHRYDDGNFFPGSGGPAEVGSGAGEGFNVNVAWIGGLNPPMGDADYLAAFRTVVMPIAQTFAPDVVLVSSGFDAAEGHPPPLGGYRVSARCFGYMTQQLMQLAGGRVVLVLEGGYDLTAICDASEACVSALLGVEVEPLPEDTLRQSPSANGVRSLQRVLQVHGETTPPNSNTPSLLTAFLPLIIFKRFSGTRLS
;
A
#
# COMPACT_ATOMS: atom_id res chain seq x y z
N MET A 1 -4.64 -40.83 -73.70
CA MET A 1 -5.25 -42.19 -73.78
C MET A 1 -4.40 -43.08 -72.88
N ARG A 2 -4.84 -43.69 -71.79
CA ARG A 2 -6.15 -43.91 -71.19
C ARG A 2 -5.84 -44.31 -69.73
N THR A 3 -6.41 -43.58 -68.77
CA THR A 3 -7.19 -44.06 -67.60
C THR A 3 -6.66 -45.21 -66.74
N ASP A 4 -6.82 -45.29 -65.42
CA ASP A 4 -7.26 -44.43 -64.30
C ASP A 4 -7.53 -45.41 -63.12
N LEU A 5 -7.56 -44.89 -61.87
CA LEU A 5 -8.38 -45.40 -60.74
C LEU A 5 -7.93 -46.73 -60.06
N LEU A 6 -7.92 -46.98 -58.73
CA LEU A 6 -8.45 -46.36 -57.50
C LEU A 6 -7.81 -46.99 -56.23
N HIS A 7 -7.70 -46.16 -55.20
CA HIS A 7 -7.96 -46.36 -53.76
C HIS A 7 -7.18 -47.29 -52.80
N LYS A 8 -6.86 -46.62 -51.66
CA LYS A 8 -6.98 -46.98 -50.24
C LYS A 8 -5.86 -47.81 -49.60
N VAL A 9 -5.02 -47.07 -48.87
CA VAL A 9 -4.16 -47.53 -47.77
C VAL A 9 -4.88 -47.19 -46.46
N GLU A 10 -5.14 -48.20 -45.63
CA GLU A 10 -5.40 -48.02 -44.20
C GLU A 10 -4.81 -49.20 -43.40
N SER A 11 -3.95 -48.83 -42.45
CA SER A 11 -3.78 -49.43 -41.12
C SER A 11 -2.77 -50.59 -40.87
N VAL A 12 -1.91 -50.28 -39.88
CA VAL A 12 -1.28 -51.13 -38.83
C VAL A 12 0.16 -51.64 -39.02
N SER A 13 1.02 -51.02 -38.19
CA SER A 13 2.21 -51.49 -37.45
C SER A 13 3.33 -52.30 -38.12
N THR A 14 4.56 -51.79 -37.97
CA THR A 14 5.72 -52.57 -37.52
C THR A 14 6.76 -51.63 -36.91
N SER A 15 6.86 -51.68 -35.59
CA SER A 15 8.06 -51.35 -34.82
C SER A 15 9.15 -52.40 -35.07
N GLU A 16 10.40 -52.04 -34.76
CA GLU A 16 11.65 -52.80 -34.87
C GLU A 16 12.47 -52.50 -36.14
N ILE A 17 13.79 -52.40 -35.92
CA ILE A 17 14.85 -51.89 -36.81
C ILE A 17 15.05 -50.37 -36.74
N HIS A 18 15.43 -49.86 -35.55
CA HIS A 18 16.33 -48.68 -35.43
C HIS A 18 17.00 -48.63 -34.04
N GLU A 19 17.58 -49.75 -33.60
CA GLU A 19 18.24 -49.83 -32.30
C GLU A 19 19.52 -50.66 -32.35
N GLU A 20 20.46 -50.34 -33.25
CA GLU A 20 21.79 -50.98 -33.17
C GLU A 20 23.00 -50.21 -33.72
N ASN A 21 22.92 -48.87 -33.88
CA ASN A 21 24.09 -48.09 -34.35
C ASN A 21 24.48 -46.85 -33.52
N ASN A 22 23.89 -46.65 -32.33
CA ASN A 22 24.23 -45.51 -31.46
C ASN A 22 25.09 -45.86 -30.23
N SER A 23 25.54 -47.11 -30.05
CA SER A 23 26.20 -47.53 -28.80
C SER A 23 27.73 -47.40 -28.76
N LEU A 24 28.40 -47.02 -29.86
CA LEU A 24 29.87 -46.99 -29.94
C LEU A 24 30.51 -45.59 -30.01
N GLN A 25 29.78 -44.52 -30.33
CA GLN A 25 30.32 -43.15 -30.24
C GLN A 25 30.08 -42.48 -28.87
N HIS A 26 29.16 -43.01 -28.05
CA HIS A 26 28.85 -42.45 -26.74
C HIS A 26 29.79 -42.90 -25.60
N ARG A 27 30.69 -43.87 -25.84
CA ARG A 27 31.57 -44.45 -24.80
C ARG A 27 32.97 -43.84 -24.70
N LEU A 28 33.31 -42.82 -25.51
CA LEU A 28 34.66 -42.21 -25.49
C LEU A 28 34.73 -40.76 -25.02
N LEU A 29 33.59 -40.13 -24.66
CA LEU A 29 33.54 -38.74 -24.17
C LEU A 29 33.22 -38.59 -22.67
N LEU A 30 33.07 -39.70 -21.92
CA LEU A 30 32.67 -39.68 -20.51
C LEU A 30 33.79 -40.04 -19.51
N SER A 31 35.07 -40.00 -19.90
CA SER A 31 36.19 -40.32 -19.01
C SER A 31 36.89 -39.11 -18.36
N GLN A 32 36.28 -37.92 -18.36
CA GLN A 32 36.86 -36.71 -17.75
C GLN A 32 35.84 -35.97 -16.85
N PRO A 33 36.13 -35.76 -15.55
CA PRO A 33 35.17 -35.24 -14.57
C PRO A 33 34.79 -33.75 -14.74
N ARG A 34 35.35 -33.02 -15.72
CA ARG A 34 35.03 -31.61 -16.01
C ARG A 34 33.92 -31.37 -17.04
N CYS A 35 33.48 -32.38 -17.81
CA CYS A 35 32.49 -32.17 -18.87
C CYS A 35 31.02 -32.38 -18.44
N ARG A 36 30.75 -33.00 -17.28
CA ARG A 36 29.37 -33.24 -16.81
C ARG A 36 28.66 -31.96 -16.34
N SER A 37 29.37 -31.02 -15.73
CA SER A 37 28.73 -29.79 -15.20
C SER A 37 28.31 -28.80 -16.32
N LEU A 38 29.08 -28.69 -17.40
CA LEU A 38 28.78 -27.76 -18.48
C LEU A 38 27.60 -28.21 -19.35
N PHE A 39 27.42 -29.52 -19.52
CA PHE A 39 26.28 -30.06 -20.27
C PHE A 39 24.97 -29.92 -19.48
N GLU A 40 24.99 -30.19 -18.17
CA GLU A 40 23.84 -29.98 -17.30
C GLU A 40 23.43 -28.49 -17.20
N ILE A 41 24.39 -27.56 -17.10
CA ILE A 41 24.12 -26.12 -17.10
C ILE A 41 23.52 -25.66 -18.44
N SER A 42 24.04 -26.16 -19.58
CA SER A 42 23.51 -25.83 -20.90
C SER A 42 22.07 -26.34 -21.10
N CYS A 43 21.77 -27.55 -20.63
CA CYS A 43 20.42 -28.11 -20.64
C CYS A 43 19.46 -27.31 -19.74
N ILE A 44 19.89 -26.85 -18.57
CA ILE A 44 19.06 -26.03 -17.67
C ILE A 44 18.76 -24.66 -18.28
N LEU A 45 19.77 -24.00 -18.87
CA LEU A 45 19.59 -22.67 -19.48
C LEU A 45 18.71 -22.71 -20.74
N THR A 46 18.81 -23.79 -21.53
CA THR A 46 17.93 -24.00 -22.69
C THR A 46 16.50 -24.32 -22.26
N TRP A 47 16.31 -25.07 -21.18
CA TRP A 47 14.99 -25.34 -20.60
C TRP A 47 14.34 -24.07 -20.03
N PHE A 48 15.10 -23.25 -19.29
CA PHE A 48 14.63 -21.95 -18.80
C PHE A 48 14.23 -21.00 -19.94
N SER A 49 15.04 -20.93 -21.01
CA SER A 49 14.73 -20.11 -22.18
C SER A 49 13.46 -20.57 -22.89
N LEU A 50 13.23 -21.88 -22.97
CA LEU A 50 12.02 -22.46 -23.56
C LEU A 50 10.77 -22.19 -22.69
N CYS A 51 10.91 -22.25 -21.36
CA CYS A 51 9.84 -21.89 -20.42
C CYS A 51 9.47 -20.40 -20.51
N ILE A 52 10.45 -19.50 -20.58
CA ILE A 52 10.22 -18.05 -20.75
C ILE A 52 9.51 -17.78 -22.09
N PHE A 53 9.94 -18.46 -23.16
CA PHE A 53 9.31 -18.33 -24.47
C PHE A 53 7.86 -18.86 -24.48
N GLN A 54 7.58 -19.99 -23.81
CA GLN A 54 6.21 -20.50 -23.66
C GLN A 54 5.32 -19.58 -22.80
N GLN A 55 5.85 -19.02 -21.71
CA GLN A 55 5.11 -18.03 -20.90
C GLN A 55 4.81 -16.76 -21.69
N SER A 56 5.75 -16.27 -22.50
CA SER A 56 5.54 -15.12 -23.38
C SER A 56 4.43 -15.39 -24.42
N LEU A 57 4.38 -16.60 -25.00
CA LEU A 57 3.34 -16.98 -25.95
C LEU A 57 1.95 -17.14 -25.29
N LEU A 58 1.91 -17.66 -24.06
CA LEU A 58 0.66 -17.74 -23.27
C LEU A 58 0.15 -16.35 -22.89
N TRP A 59 1.06 -15.43 -22.55
CA TRP A 59 0.75 -14.04 -22.26
C TRP A 59 0.19 -13.29 -23.48
N GLU A 60 0.81 -13.45 -24.65
CA GLU A 60 0.30 -12.91 -25.92
C GLU A 60 -1.11 -13.44 -26.26
N LYS A 61 -1.36 -14.75 -26.05
CA LYS A 61 -2.70 -15.33 -26.23
C LYS A 61 -3.73 -14.75 -25.25
N GLN A 62 -3.38 -14.57 -23.97
CA GLN A 62 -4.27 -13.92 -23.00
C GLN A 62 -4.57 -12.46 -23.37
N LYS A 63 -3.57 -11.73 -23.90
CA LYS A 63 -3.74 -10.36 -24.39
C LYS A 63 -4.72 -10.29 -25.57
N GLN A 64 -4.61 -11.20 -26.53
CA GLN A 64 -5.56 -11.29 -27.65
C GLN A 64 -6.98 -11.64 -27.21
N LEU A 65 -7.14 -12.58 -26.26
CA LEU A 65 -8.45 -12.94 -25.72
C LEU A 65 -9.11 -11.79 -24.96
N ARG A 66 -8.33 -10.99 -24.22
CA ARG A 66 -8.84 -9.78 -23.55
C ARG A 66 -9.27 -8.71 -24.55
N GLN A 67 -8.49 -8.49 -25.61
CA GLN A 67 -8.86 -7.54 -26.68
C GLN A 67 -10.13 -7.97 -27.43
N GLN A 68 -10.31 -9.27 -27.67
CA GLN A 68 -11.53 -9.82 -28.29
C GLN A 68 -12.74 -9.70 -27.36
N ALA A 69 -12.58 -9.92 -26.05
CA ALA A 69 -13.64 -9.73 -25.07
C ALA A 69 -14.11 -8.27 -25.00
N THR A 70 -13.17 -7.31 -24.99
CA THR A 70 -13.51 -5.86 -25.02
C THR A 70 -14.17 -5.44 -26.33
N HIS A 71 -13.85 -6.08 -27.46
CA HIS A 71 -14.50 -5.80 -28.75
C HIS A 71 -15.91 -6.41 -28.83
N MET A 72 -16.18 -7.51 -28.13
CA MET A 72 -17.51 -8.11 -28.03
C MET A 72 -18.46 -7.30 -27.14
N GLU A 73 -17.96 -6.67 -26.06
CA GLU A 73 -18.78 -5.78 -25.21
C GLU A 73 -19.17 -4.47 -25.92
N MET A 74 -18.32 -3.96 -26.80
CA MET A 74 -18.62 -2.75 -27.62
C MET A 74 -19.72 -2.97 -28.67
N LEU A 75 -20.03 -4.21 -29.03
CA LEU A 75 -21.02 -4.56 -30.06
C LEU A 75 -22.40 -4.93 -29.50
N ALA A 76 -22.58 -4.95 -28.18
CA ALA A 76 -23.84 -5.31 -27.52
C ALA A 76 -24.48 -4.11 -26.80
N VAL A 77 -25.12 -3.21 -27.56
CA VAL A 77 -26.05 -2.20 -27.00
C VAL A 77 -27.43 -2.37 -27.67
N PRO A 78 -28.52 -2.62 -26.93
CA PRO A 78 -29.87 -2.61 -27.49
C PRO A 78 -30.40 -1.17 -27.64
N MET A 79 -31.01 -0.90 -28.79
CA MET A 79 -31.82 0.31 -29.05
C MET A 79 -33.09 0.34 -28.18
N VAL A 80 -33.39 1.48 -27.56
CA VAL A 80 -34.76 1.86 -27.17
C VAL A 80 -35.03 3.33 -27.53
N LEU A 81 -36.16 3.57 -28.20
CA LEU A 81 -36.62 4.83 -28.77
C LEU A 81 -37.34 5.76 -27.76
N ARG A 82 -37.05 7.06 -27.91
CA ARG A 82 -37.89 8.29 -27.85
C ARG A 82 -38.81 8.60 -26.65
N GLY A 83 -38.61 9.82 -26.13
CA GLY A 83 -39.61 10.62 -25.40
C GLY A 83 -39.30 12.13 -25.39
N THR A 84 -39.84 12.85 -26.38
CA THR A 84 -40.23 14.29 -26.47
C THR A 84 -39.45 15.42 -25.75
N HIS A 85 -38.96 16.37 -26.57
CA HIS A 85 -38.33 17.64 -26.23
C HIS A 85 -39.27 18.72 -25.66
N ARG A 86 -38.74 19.59 -24.79
CA ARG A 86 -39.14 21.01 -24.70
C ARG A 86 -37.92 21.88 -24.38
N ALA A 87 -37.75 22.95 -25.15
CA ALA A 87 -36.58 23.85 -25.14
C ALA A 87 -36.72 24.98 -24.11
N LEU A 88 -35.61 25.37 -23.49
CA LEU A 88 -35.44 26.66 -22.81
C LEU A 88 -34.09 27.29 -23.16
N SER A 89 -34.15 28.61 -23.27
CA SER A 89 -33.33 29.51 -24.06
C SER A 89 -32.16 30.16 -23.31
N ARG A 90 -31.14 30.54 -24.10
CA ARG A 90 -30.01 31.43 -23.75
C ARG A 90 -30.45 32.76 -23.12
N THR A 91 -29.73 33.21 -22.09
CA THR A 91 -29.35 34.62 -21.80
C THR A 91 -28.04 34.59 -21.00
N GLN A 92 -26.92 35.08 -21.55
CA GLN A 92 -26.38 36.46 -21.59
C GLN A 92 -25.76 36.98 -20.29
N SER A 93 -24.52 37.45 -20.46
CA SER A 93 -23.54 37.95 -19.52
C SER A 93 -23.93 39.27 -18.82
N SER A 94 -23.19 39.57 -17.74
CA SER A 94 -23.26 40.74 -16.84
C SER A 94 -23.44 42.12 -17.51
N PRO A 95 -23.92 43.13 -16.75
CA PRO A 95 -23.57 44.52 -16.98
C PRO A 95 -22.71 45.11 -15.85
N ALA A 96 -21.99 46.16 -16.22
CA ALA A 96 -21.02 46.92 -15.45
C ALA A 96 -21.62 47.96 -14.49
N SER A 97 -20.80 48.30 -13.50
CA SER A 97 -20.64 49.58 -12.78
C SER A 97 -21.80 50.59 -12.73
N THR A 98 -22.27 50.87 -11.52
CA THR A 98 -22.76 52.19 -11.12
C THR A 98 -22.24 52.53 -9.72
N SER A 99 -21.59 53.68 -9.63
CA SER A 99 -21.18 54.38 -8.41
C SER A 99 -22.39 54.94 -7.67
N LEU A 100 -22.35 54.99 -6.32
CA LEU A 100 -23.03 55.94 -5.41
C LEU A 100 -22.71 55.57 -3.92
N PRO A 101 -22.91 56.45 -2.91
CA PRO A 101 -21.82 57.01 -2.12
C PRO A 101 -21.64 56.45 -0.68
N LEU A 102 -20.50 56.83 -0.09
CA LEU A 102 -20.02 56.53 1.26
C LEU A 102 -21.03 56.84 2.37
N SER A 103 -21.19 55.88 3.29
CA SER A 103 -21.82 56.05 4.60
C SER A 103 -20.79 55.78 5.68
N ASP A 104 -20.42 56.83 6.41
CA ASP A 104 -19.53 56.78 7.57
C ASP A 104 -20.21 56.08 8.75
N LYS A 105 -19.94 54.79 8.91
CA LYS A 105 -20.04 54.11 10.21
C LYS A 105 -18.80 53.28 10.43
N ALA A 106 -17.95 53.74 11.34
CA ALA A 106 -16.79 53.01 11.82
C ALA A 106 -17.24 51.66 12.39
N LEU A 107 -16.83 50.58 11.74
CA LEU A 107 -16.93 49.22 12.27
C LEU A 107 -15.84 49.06 13.34
N PRO A 108 -16.13 48.45 14.52
CA PRO A 108 -15.11 48.17 15.51
C PRO A 108 -14.08 47.20 14.94
N LEU A 109 -12.79 47.48 15.13
CA LEU A 109 -11.71 46.55 14.80
C LEU A 109 -11.98 45.18 15.47
N PRO A 110 -11.71 44.05 14.78
CA PRO A 110 -11.69 42.77 15.44
C PRO A 110 -10.58 42.78 16.50
N SER A 111 -10.94 42.46 17.74
CA SER A 111 -9.98 42.17 18.81
C SER A 111 -8.96 41.13 18.33
N PRO A 112 -7.69 41.22 18.71
CA PRO A 112 -6.69 40.23 18.33
C PRO A 112 -7.19 38.85 18.76
N GLU A 113 -7.26 37.93 17.80
CA GLU A 113 -7.59 36.53 18.04
C GLU A 113 -6.76 36.06 19.23
N THR A 114 -7.44 35.72 20.32
CA THR A 114 -6.82 35.02 21.44
C THR A 114 -6.28 33.72 20.87
N VAL A 115 -4.96 33.66 20.65
CA VAL A 115 -4.26 32.43 20.27
C VAL A 115 -4.59 31.40 21.34
N SER A 116 -5.55 30.53 21.06
CA SER A 116 -5.96 29.46 21.95
C SER A 116 -4.73 28.60 22.21
N LYS A 117 -4.41 28.38 23.48
CA LYS A 117 -3.31 27.48 23.84
C LYS A 117 -3.56 26.11 23.17
N PRO A 118 -2.56 25.51 22.51
CA PRO A 118 -2.73 24.22 21.84
C PRO A 118 -3.20 23.19 22.88
N GLN A 119 -4.30 22.51 22.58
CA GLN A 119 -4.87 21.51 23.46
C GLN A 119 -4.15 20.17 23.27
N PHE A 120 -3.90 19.46 24.36
CA PHE A 120 -3.38 18.09 24.32
C PHE A 120 -4.49 17.11 23.92
N THR A 121 -4.79 17.07 22.62
CA THR A 121 -5.85 16.26 22.01
C THR A 121 -5.32 15.60 20.72
N THR A 122 -6.21 14.99 19.94
CA THR A 122 -5.93 14.42 18.63
C THR A 122 -5.59 15.49 17.60
N GLY A 123 -4.47 15.33 16.89
CA GLY A 123 -4.11 16.16 15.75
C GLY A 123 -4.69 15.64 14.44
N LEU A 124 -5.14 16.54 13.57
CA LEU A 124 -5.50 16.25 12.18
C LEU A 124 -4.65 17.08 11.23
N VAL A 125 -4.05 16.46 10.21
CA VAL A 125 -3.36 17.19 9.15
C VAL A 125 -4.01 16.94 7.79
N TYR A 126 -4.20 18.03 7.05
CA TYR A 126 -4.79 18.06 5.71
C TYR A 126 -4.30 19.32 4.98
N ASP A 127 -4.11 19.24 3.67
CA ASP A 127 -3.77 20.38 2.82
C ASP A 127 -4.41 20.21 1.43
N SER A 128 -5.19 21.21 1.00
CA SER A 128 -5.92 21.19 -0.27
C SER A 128 -5.01 21.21 -1.49
N GLN A 129 -3.73 21.57 -1.37
CA GLN A 129 -2.76 21.46 -2.47
C GLN A 129 -2.51 20.01 -2.87
N MET A 130 -2.72 19.04 -1.98
CA MET A 130 -2.64 17.61 -2.32
C MET A 130 -3.74 17.21 -3.33
N LEU A 131 -4.87 17.94 -3.40
CA LEU A 131 -5.92 17.70 -4.38
C LEU A 131 -5.47 17.96 -5.82
N LYS A 132 -4.44 18.80 -6.01
CA LYS A 132 -3.97 19.19 -7.35
C LYS A 132 -3.18 18.09 -8.05
N HIS A 133 -2.72 17.06 -7.34
CA HIS A 133 -2.17 15.86 -7.96
C HIS A 133 -3.31 15.06 -8.59
N GLN A 134 -3.62 15.34 -9.85
CA GLN A 134 -4.71 14.68 -10.57
C GLN A 134 -4.30 14.47 -12.03
N CYS A 135 -4.81 13.40 -12.64
CA CYS A 135 -4.59 13.14 -14.05
C CYS A 135 -5.27 14.22 -14.89
N ASN A 136 -4.62 14.65 -15.97
CA ASN A 136 -5.17 15.65 -16.88
C ASN A 136 -6.29 15.09 -17.79
N CYS A 137 -6.57 13.79 -17.75
CA CYS A 137 -7.63 13.16 -18.53
C CYS A 137 -9.05 13.61 -18.10
N GLY A 138 -9.21 14.12 -16.88
CA GLY A 138 -10.49 14.55 -16.33
C GLY A 138 -11.45 13.42 -15.94
N ASP A 139 -11.02 12.16 -16.06
CA ASP A 139 -11.82 10.99 -15.71
C ASP A 139 -11.32 10.34 -14.42
N ASN A 140 -12.06 10.51 -13.32
CA ASN A 140 -11.72 9.88 -12.05
C ASN A 140 -12.09 8.38 -12.02
N SER A 141 -12.94 7.88 -12.92
CA SER A 141 -13.37 6.48 -12.90
C SER A 141 -12.25 5.51 -13.31
N SER A 142 -11.31 5.99 -14.12
CA SER A 142 -10.10 5.25 -14.52
C SER A 142 -8.94 5.41 -13.54
N HIS A 143 -9.09 6.21 -12.47
CA HIS A 143 -8.04 6.49 -11.50
C HIS A 143 -8.56 6.31 -10.07
N PRO A 144 -8.44 5.09 -9.50
CA PRO A 144 -8.89 4.82 -8.13
C PRO A 144 -8.27 5.77 -7.11
N GLU A 145 -6.98 6.10 -7.26
CA GLU A 145 -6.30 7.12 -6.47
C GLU A 145 -6.58 8.53 -7.02
N HIS A 146 -7.68 9.14 -6.57
CA HIS A 146 -8.08 10.49 -6.99
C HIS A 146 -8.29 11.45 -5.79
N ALA A 147 -8.28 12.76 -6.09
CA ALA A 147 -8.39 13.84 -5.10
C ALA A 147 -9.64 13.78 -4.21
N GLY A 148 -10.72 13.18 -4.72
CA GLY A 148 -11.98 13.03 -4.00
C GLY A 148 -11.85 12.22 -2.71
N ARG A 149 -10.87 11.31 -2.62
CA ARG A 149 -10.63 10.49 -1.42
C ARG A 149 -10.42 11.34 -0.16
N ILE A 150 -9.38 12.18 -0.17
CA ILE A 150 -9.07 13.04 0.99
C ILE A 150 -10.08 14.18 1.16
N GLN A 151 -10.71 14.62 0.07
CA GLN A 151 -11.76 15.65 0.14
C GLN A 151 -12.98 15.13 0.88
N SER A 152 -13.46 13.93 0.53
CA SER A 152 -14.62 13.29 1.16
C SER A 152 -14.34 12.94 2.63
N ILE A 153 -13.16 12.41 2.94
CA ILE A 153 -12.76 12.16 4.35
C ILE A 153 -12.79 13.45 5.15
N TRP A 154 -12.16 14.52 4.64
CA TRP A 154 -12.12 15.80 5.33
C TRP A 154 -13.52 16.38 5.57
N SER A 155 -14.40 16.33 4.55
CA SER A 155 -15.80 16.73 4.69
C SER A 155 -16.53 15.89 5.72
N ARG A 156 -16.34 14.55 5.73
CA ARG A 156 -16.98 13.67 6.71
C ARG A 156 -16.58 14.02 8.14
N LEU A 157 -15.28 14.19 8.40
CA LEU A 157 -14.77 14.56 9.72
C LEU A 157 -15.30 15.93 10.19
N GLN A 158 -15.53 16.85 9.25
CA GLN A 158 -16.16 18.14 9.52
C GLN A 158 -17.66 18.00 9.84
N GLU A 159 -18.41 17.30 8.99
CA GLU A 159 -19.87 17.09 9.11
C GLU A 159 -20.24 16.37 10.42
N ARG A 160 -19.40 15.43 10.86
CA ARG A 160 -19.56 14.70 12.12
C ARG A 160 -19.09 15.46 13.36
N GLY A 161 -18.56 16.68 13.18
CA GLY A 161 -18.04 17.50 14.28
C GLY A 161 -16.72 17.00 14.88
N LEU A 162 -16.14 15.90 14.39
CA LEU A 162 -14.87 15.36 14.89
C LEU A 162 -13.71 16.34 14.69
N ARG A 163 -13.69 17.04 13.55
CA ARG A 163 -12.67 18.05 13.25
C ARG A 163 -12.60 19.15 14.30
N SER A 164 -13.75 19.55 14.86
CA SER A 164 -13.83 20.62 15.87
C SER A 164 -13.28 20.22 17.24
N GLN A 165 -13.14 18.91 17.49
CA GLN A 165 -12.57 18.34 18.71
C GLN A 165 -11.07 18.05 18.58
N CYS A 166 -10.53 18.20 17.37
CA CYS A 166 -9.13 17.96 17.03
C CYS A 166 -8.36 19.26 16.82
N GLU A 167 -7.05 19.22 17.03
CA GLU A 167 -6.14 20.29 16.64
C GLU A 167 -5.77 20.15 15.16
N THR A 168 -6.13 21.15 14.34
CA THR A 168 -5.76 21.13 12.92
C THR A 168 -4.34 21.61 12.74
N ILE A 169 -3.50 20.77 12.13
CA ILE A 169 -2.11 21.07 11.79
C ILE A 169 -2.05 21.52 10.34
N GLN A 170 -1.28 22.57 10.08
CA GLN A 170 -1.03 23.02 8.72
C GLN A 170 -0.08 22.05 8.00
N GLY A 171 -0.43 21.67 6.78
CA GLY A 171 0.45 20.86 5.94
C GLY A 171 1.78 21.57 5.62
N LYS A 172 2.85 20.78 5.55
CA LYS A 172 4.21 21.27 5.30
C LYS A 172 4.88 20.43 4.21
N LYS A 173 5.67 21.07 3.34
CA LYS A 173 6.52 20.36 2.38
C LYS A 173 7.72 19.74 3.09
N ALA A 174 7.96 18.46 2.86
CA ALA A 174 9.24 17.84 3.18
C ALA A 174 10.37 18.55 2.42
N SER A 175 11.47 18.81 3.13
CA SER A 175 12.75 19.21 2.57
C SER A 175 13.35 18.07 1.75
N LEU A 176 14.30 18.38 0.86
CA LEU A 176 14.97 17.33 0.09
C LEU A 176 15.83 16.42 0.99
N GLU A 177 16.41 16.97 2.07
CA GLU A 177 17.16 16.20 3.08
C GLU A 177 16.26 15.20 3.79
N GLU A 178 15.05 15.61 4.21
CA GLU A 178 14.08 14.71 4.84
C GLU A 178 13.71 13.56 3.89
N LEU A 179 13.45 13.86 2.60
CA LEU A 179 13.16 12.81 1.61
C LEU A 179 14.35 11.86 1.39
N GLN A 180 15.57 12.39 1.42
CA GLN A 180 16.81 11.62 1.22
C GLN A 180 17.13 10.65 2.36
N SER A 181 16.41 10.75 3.49
CA SER A 181 16.55 9.79 4.60
C SER A 181 16.05 8.38 4.24
N VAL A 182 15.23 8.25 3.19
CA VAL A 182 14.69 6.97 2.68
C VAL A 182 15.01 6.76 1.20
N HIS A 183 15.01 7.83 0.39
CA HIS A 183 15.14 7.71 -1.05
C HIS A 183 16.48 8.22 -1.57
N SER A 184 16.95 7.65 -2.69
CA SER A 184 18.17 8.11 -3.34
C SER A 184 18.09 9.59 -3.74
N GLU A 185 19.25 10.27 -3.77
CA GLU A 185 19.34 11.66 -4.24
C GLU A 185 18.70 11.81 -5.64
N ARG A 186 18.95 10.86 -6.54
CA ARG A 186 18.36 10.85 -7.88
C ARG A 186 16.82 10.83 -7.83
N HIS A 187 16.23 9.93 -7.05
CA HIS A 187 14.78 9.82 -6.90
C HIS A 187 14.16 11.11 -6.34
N VAL A 188 14.79 11.66 -5.30
CA VAL A 188 14.36 12.92 -4.67
C VAL A 188 14.44 14.10 -5.64
N LEU A 189 15.50 14.22 -6.43
CA LEU A 189 15.58 15.26 -7.45
C LEU A 189 14.51 15.06 -8.54
N LEU A 190 14.29 13.81 -8.97
CA LEU A 190 13.37 13.48 -10.05
C LEU A 190 11.89 13.64 -9.69
N TYR A 191 11.50 13.40 -8.44
CA TYR A 191 10.09 13.48 -8.04
C TYR A 191 9.80 14.63 -7.05
N GLY A 192 10.83 15.17 -6.39
CA GLY A 192 10.71 16.20 -5.35
C GLY A 192 10.99 17.64 -5.83
N THR A 193 11.43 17.83 -7.08
CA THR A 193 11.66 19.16 -7.64
C THR A 193 10.76 19.45 -8.84
N ASN A 194 10.37 20.72 -9.01
CA ASN A 194 9.64 21.16 -10.19
C ASN A 194 10.55 21.05 -11.44
N PRO A 195 10.06 20.55 -12.59
CA PRO A 195 10.80 20.47 -13.85
C PRO A 195 11.55 21.76 -14.23
N LEU A 196 10.96 22.95 -13.99
CA LEU A 196 11.61 24.23 -14.27
C LEU A 196 12.86 24.48 -13.42
N ASN A 197 12.91 23.92 -12.21
CA ASN A 197 14.08 23.98 -11.34
C ASN A 197 15.11 22.89 -11.67
N ARG A 198 14.71 21.80 -12.34
CA ARG A 198 15.62 20.75 -12.85
C ARG A 198 16.54 21.26 -13.93
N LEU A 199 16.05 22.16 -14.77
CA LEU A 199 16.86 22.84 -15.79
C LEU A 199 17.95 23.74 -15.18
N LYS A 200 17.84 24.08 -13.89
CA LYS A 200 18.81 24.90 -13.13
C LYS A 200 19.72 24.09 -12.21
N LEU A 201 19.51 22.77 -12.10
CA LEU A 201 20.34 21.89 -11.27
C LEU A 201 21.70 21.64 -11.94
N ASP A 202 22.76 21.63 -11.13
CA ASP A 202 24.16 21.49 -11.60
C ASP A 202 24.37 20.14 -12.33
N HIS A 203 24.76 20.21 -13.61
CA HIS A 203 25.01 19.04 -14.47
C HIS A 203 25.98 18.03 -13.85
N ARG A 204 26.88 18.46 -12.95
CA ARG A 204 27.86 17.57 -12.31
C ARG A 204 27.23 16.61 -11.30
N LYS A 205 26.14 16.99 -10.63
CA LYS A 205 25.39 16.09 -9.73
C LYS A 205 24.54 15.06 -10.45
N LEU A 206 24.40 15.22 -11.77
CA LEU A 206 23.61 14.37 -12.66
C LEU A 206 24.51 13.57 -13.62
N SER A 207 25.83 13.56 -13.37
CA SER A 207 26.86 12.85 -14.14
C SER A 207 26.47 11.39 -14.38
N GLY A 208 26.12 11.06 -15.62
CA GLY A 208 25.64 9.74 -16.05
C GLY A 208 24.24 9.72 -16.67
N THR A 209 23.51 10.84 -16.67
CA THR A 209 22.19 10.96 -17.29
C THR A 209 22.25 11.63 -18.67
N GLN A 210 21.61 11.02 -19.67
CA GLN A 210 21.32 11.70 -20.92
C GLN A 210 20.21 12.73 -20.69
N ARG A 211 20.15 13.79 -21.50
CA ARG A 211 19.14 14.87 -21.39
C ARG A 211 17.68 14.34 -21.43
N SER A 212 17.49 13.16 -22.02
CA SER A 212 16.24 12.40 -22.07
C SER A 212 15.78 11.82 -20.72
N ASP A 213 16.69 11.64 -19.76
CA ASP A 213 16.39 11.02 -18.46
C ASP A 213 16.01 12.06 -17.38
N LEU A 214 16.38 13.33 -17.63
CA LEU A 214 16.12 14.48 -16.75
C LEU A 214 14.77 15.15 -16.99
N LEU A 215 14.25 14.93 -18.19
CA LEU A 215 12.89 15.20 -18.60
C LEU A 215 12.29 13.85 -18.95
N PRO A 216 11.91 13.02 -17.97
CA PRO A 216 11.02 11.94 -18.31
C PRO A 216 9.80 12.65 -18.90
N SER A 217 9.59 12.45 -20.20
CA SER A 217 8.30 12.65 -20.82
C SER A 217 7.40 11.58 -20.25
N PHE A 218 7.10 11.65 -18.95
CA PHE A 218 6.01 10.93 -18.34
C PHE A 218 4.81 11.45 -19.13
N HIS A 219 4.27 10.63 -20.03
CA HIS A 219 3.09 10.98 -20.82
C HIS A 219 1.86 10.98 -19.89
N GLY A 220 1.92 11.72 -18.79
CA GLY A 220 0.98 11.69 -17.68
C GLY A 220 1.13 10.51 -16.71
N GLN A 221 2.08 9.58 -16.89
CA GLN A 221 2.19 8.33 -16.12
C GLN A 221 3.64 7.89 -15.90
N VAL A 222 3.92 7.28 -14.74
CA VAL A 222 5.21 6.65 -14.38
C VAL A 222 5.17 5.14 -14.60
N ASP A 223 4.04 4.51 -14.25
CA ASP A 223 3.65 3.16 -14.63
C ASP A 223 2.15 3.12 -14.96
N ASN A 224 1.55 1.94 -15.16
CA ASN A 224 0.14 1.81 -15.57
C ASN A 224 -0.84 2.48 -14.60
N ASP A 225 -0.49 2.57 -13.32
CA ASP A 225 -1.39 2.98 -12.24
C ASP A 225 -0.96 4.31 -11.62
N THR A 226 0.32 4.66 -11.70
CA THR A 226 0.95 5.82 -11.06
C THR A 226 0.97 7.03 -11.99
N ILE A 227 -0.02 7.89 -11.85
CA ILE A 227 -0.15 9.12 -12.65
C ILE A 227 0.90 10.18 -12.27
N TRP A 228 1.34 10.97 -13.24
CA TRP A 228 2.23 12.11 -13.04
C TRP A 228 1.65 13.38 -13.66
N ASN A 229 1.18 14.28 -12.79
CA ASN A 229 0.94 15.68 -13.12
C ASN A 229 2.23 16.50 -12.97
N GLU A 230 2.76 17.03 -14.08
CA GLU A 230 4.02 17.77 -14.14
C GLU A 230 4.11 18.97 -13.19
N MET A 231 2.97 19.63 -12.96
CA MET A 231 2.91 20.86 -12.17
C MET A 231 2.69 20.59 -10.68
N HIS A 232 2.02 19.49 -10.33
CA HIS A 232 1.43 19.34 -9.01
C HIS A 232 1.88 18.12 -8.23
N THR A 233 2.24 17.02 -8.89
CA THR A 233 2.58 15.76 -8.20
C THR A 233 3.74 15.95 -7.24
N SER A 234 4.82 16.56 -7.70
CA SER A 234 5.99 16.86 -6.86
C SER A 234 5.65 17.67 -5.60
N THR A 235 4.73 18.63 -5.72
CA THR A 235 4.29 19.44 -4.59
C THR A 235 3.41 18.63 -3.65
N ALA A 236 2.42 17.89 -4.17
CA ALA A 236 1.51 17.07 -3.37
C ALA A 236 2.26 15.99 -2.58
N SER A 237 3.13 15.20 -3.23
CA SER A 237 3.89 14.13 -2.57
C SER A 237 4.81 14.67 -1.46
N ARG A 238 5.38 15.87 -1.66
CA ARG A 238 6.18 16.54 -0.63
C ARG A 238 5.35 17.05 0.53
N ILE A 239 4.15 17.57 0.25
CA ILE A 239 3.23 18.00 1.31
C ILE A 239 2.76 16.79 2.11
N ALA A 240 2.44 15.66 1.47
CA ALA A 240 2.08 14.42 2.18
C ALA A 240 3.19 14.00 3.16
N ALA A 241 4.43 13.82 2.67
CA ALA A 241 5.55 13.38 3.49
C ALA A 241 5.88 14.38 4.64
N GLY A 242 5.89 15.68 4.35
CA GLY A 242 6.20 16.69 5.36
C GLY A 242 5.09 16.88 6.40
N SER A 243 3.83 16.71 5.99
CA SER A 243 2.67 16.76 6.89
C SER A 243 2.66 15.58 7.87
N VAL A 244 2.96 14.38 7.38
CA VAL A 244 3.11 13.18 8.23
C VAL A 244 4.26 13.34 9.20
N THR A 245 5.41 13.84 8.72
CA THR A 245 6.59 14.11 9.57
C THR A 245 6.26 15.12 10.66
N GLU A 246 5.58 16.22 10.34
CA GLU A 246 5.18 17.23 11.32
C GLU A 246 4.25 16.65 12.39
N LEU A 247 3.20 15.93 11.98
CA LEU A 247 2.27 15.30 12.92
C LEU A 247 2.99 14.30 13.84
N ALA A 248 3.87 13.46 13.28
CA ALA A 248 4.66 12.50 14.05
C ALA A 248 5.57 13.18 15.08
N PHE A 249 6.21 14.29 14.72
CA PHE A 249 7.05 15.06 15.65
C PHE A 249 6.24 15.64 16.81
N ARG A 250 5.08 16.25 16.53
CA ARG A 250 4.25 16.85 17.56
C ARG A 250 3.69 15.81 18.54
N VAL A 251 3.33 14.62 18.05
CA VAL A 251 2.91 13.49 18.91
C VAL A 251 4.09 12.93 19.71
N ALA A 252 5.25 12.71 19.08
CA ALA A 252 6.44 12.20 19.76
C ALA A 252 6.94 13.14 20.88
N LYS A 253 6.83 14.46 20.67
CA LYS A 253 7.19 15.49 21.67
C LYS A 253 6.13 15.69 22.77
N GLY A 254 4.96 15.06 22.65
CA GLY A 254 3.85 15.24 23.59
C GLY A 254 3.13 16.58 23.45
N GLU A 255 3.27 17.28 22.31
CA GLU A 255 2.48 18.47 21.99
C GLU A 255 1.04 18.10 21.59
N LEU A 256 0.88 16.89 21.06
CA LEU A 256 -0.40 16.26 20.74
C LEU A 256 -0.44 14.86 21.35
N LYS A 257 -1.65 14.38 21.67
CA LYS A 257 -1.83 13.04 22.24
C LYS A 257 -1.54 11.96 21.20
N ASN A 258 -2.13 12.12 20.01
CA ASN A 258 -2.10 11.20 18.88
C ASN A 258 -2.56 11.96 17.62
N GLY A 259 -2.69 11.31 16.46
CA GLY A 259 -3.30 11.98 15.31
C GLY A 259 -3.56 11.14 14.06
N PHE A 260 -4.24 11.75 13.10
CA PHE A 260 -4.56 11.18 11.80
C PHE A 260 -4.15 12.14 10.66
N ALA A 261 -3.37 11.64 9.72
CA ALA A 261 -2.94 12.38 8.52
C ALA A 261 -3.81 12.03 7.32
N VAL A 262 -4.66 12.98 6.90
CA VAL A 262 -5.52 12.88 5.72
C VAL A 262 -4.71 13.33 4.49
N VAL A 263 -3.80 12.47 4.04
CA VAL A 263 -2.80 12.81 3.02
C VAL A 263 -2.95 11.99 1.74
N ARG A 264 -2.43 12.53 0.63
CA ARG A 264 -2.23 11.82 -0.64
C ARG A 264 -1.14 12.49 -1.50
N PRO A 265 -0.50 11.78 -2.45
CA PRO A 265 -0.62 10.33 -2.74
C PRO A 265 -0.13 9.44 -1.58
N PRO A 266 -0.44 8.13 -1.59
CA PRO A 266 0.10 7.17 -0.62
C PRO A 266 1.63 7.04 -0.73
N GLY A 267 2.25 6.30 0.19
CA GLY A 267 3.69 6.19 0.32
C GLY A 267 4.28 4.79 0.47
N HIS A 268 3.56 3.83 1.07
CA HIS A 268 4.18 2.58 1.54
C HIS A 268 4.78 1.65 0.46
N HIS A 269 4.45 1.85 -0.83
CA HIS A 269 5.05 1.11 -1.95
C HIS A 269 6.32 1.76 -2.54
N ALA A 270 6.59 3.03 -2.21
CA ALA A 270 7.75 3.73 -2.76
C ALA A 270 9.04 3.22 -2.11
N THR A 271 9.90 2.58 -2.90
CA THR A 271 11.20 2.04 -2.45
C THR A 271 12.30 3.11 -2.50
N HIS A 272 13.54 2.75 -2.18
CA HIS A 272 14.67 3.69 -2.17
C HIS A 272 14.84 4.45 -3.50
N SER A 273 14.51 3.83 -4.64
CA SER A 273 14.71 4.46 -5.96
C SER A 273 13.56 4.27 -6.95
N THR A 274 12.43 3.70 -6.53
CA THR A 274 11.33 3.36 -7.44
C THR A 274 9.99 3.84 -6.88
N PRO A 275 9.26 4.72 -7.61
CA PRO A 275 7.85 4.92 -7.35
C PRO A 275 7.05 3.78 -7.97
N MET A 276 5.97 3.35 -7.31
CA MET A 276 5.05 2.33 -7.81
C MET A 276 3.77 2.32 -6.98
N GLY A 277 2.70 1.72 -7.50
CA GLY A 277 1.45 1.57 -6.75
C GLY A 277 0.93 2.91 -6.21
N PHE A 278 0.91 3.94 -7.07
CA PHE A 278 0.54 5.32 -6.74
C PHE A 278 1.53 6.07 -5.83
N CYS A 279 2.55 5.40 -5.29
CA CYS A 279 3.44 5.95 -4.26
C CYS A 279 4.69 6.58 -4.87
N PHE A 280 5.02 7.80 -4.43
CA PHE A 280 6.24 8.52 -4.84
C PHE A 280 7.28 8.63 -3.73
N PHE A 281 6.84 8.95 -2.51
CA PHE A 281 7.70 9.06 -1.34
C PHE A 281 7.03 8.36 -0.18
N ASN A 282 7.79 7.54 0.56
CA ASN A 282 7.25 6.78 1.66
C ASN A 282 7.14 7.67 2.91
N SER A 283 5.97 8.33 3.04
CA SER A 283 5.70 9.31 4.09
C SER A 283 5.91 8.75 5.50
N VAL A 284 5.50 7.50 5.75
CA VAL A 284 5.64 6.83 7.05
C VAL A 284 7.10 6.49 7.35
N ALA A 285 7.83 5.92 6.37
CA ALA A 285 9.24 5.61 6.54
C ALA A 285 10.10 6.88 6.73
N ILE A 286 9.79 7.96 6.01
CA ILE A 286 10.46 9.25 6.18
C ILE A 286 10.23 9.77 7.59
N ALA A 287 8.98 9.76 8.08
CA ALA A 287 8.69 10.19 9.44
C ALA A 287 9.44 9.35 10.49
N ALA A 288 9.48 8.02 10.34
CA ALA A 288 10.24 7.15 11.24
C ALA A 288 11.75 7.47 11.24
N LYS A 289 12.37 7.62 10.05
CA LYS A 289 13.79 8.03 9.95
C LYS A 289 14.04 9.40 10.57
N GLN A 290 13.14 10.37 10.38
CA GLN A 290 13.27 11.69 10.99
C GLN A 290 13.13 11.64 12.52
N LEU A 291 12.23 10.80 13.06
CA LEU A 291 12.11 10.58 14.50
C LEU A 291 13.38 9.97 15.10
N GLN A 292 13.97 8.96 14.45
CA GLN A 292 15.26 8.39 14.86
C GLN A 292 16.36 9.46 14.84
N GLN A 293 16.51 10.19 13.73
CA GLN A 293 17.63 11.10 13.50
C GLN A 293 17.57 12.40 14.30
N LYS A 294 16.37 12.97 14.48
CA LYS A 294 16.21 14.31 15.07
C LYS A 294 15.73 14.27 16.52
N LEU A 295 15.01 13.22 16.93
CA LEU A 295 14.48 13.06 18.29
C LEU A 295 15.07 11.86 19.05
N ASN A 296 15.95 11.06 18.42
CA ASN A 296 16.56 9.87 19.02
C ASN A 296 15.52 8.87 19.57
N VAL A 297 14.37 8.75 18.89
CA VAL A 297 13.36 7.74 19.24
C VAL A 297 13.99 6.36 19.04
N SER A 298 14.01 5.55 20.09
CA SER A 298 14.81 4.32 20.14
C SER A 298 14.07 3.10 19.61
N LYS A 299 12.74 3.05 19.76
CA LYS A 299 11.91 1.95 19.26
C LYS A 299 10.65 2.48 18.60
N ILE A 300 10.52 2.26 17.29
CA ILE A 300 9.34 2.67 16.50
C ILE A 300 8.61 1.42 16.03
N LEU A 301 7.31 1.34 16.30
CA LEU A 301 6.45 0.33 15.70
C LEU A 301 5.77 0.95 14.48
N ILE A 302 5.86 0.28 13.34
CA ILE A 302 5.05 0.57 12.16
C ILE A 302 4.08 -0.58 11.94
N VAL A 303 2.78 -0.32 12.04
CA VAL A 303 1.74 -1.27 11.65
C VAL A 303 1.16 -0.84 10.31
N ASP A 304 1.17 -1.73 9.34
CA ASP A 304 0.61 -1.50 8.02
C ASP A 304 -0.59 -2.42 7.82
N TRP A 305 -1.79 -1.85 7.82
CA TRP A 305 -3.03 -2.60 7.64
C TRP A 305 -3.71 -2.32 6.30
N ASP A 306 -3.02 -1.60 5.41
CA ASP A 306 -3.41 -1.56 3.99
C ASP A 306 -3.47 -3.00 3.45
N VAL A 307 -4.43 -3.28 2.57
CA VAL A 307 -4.61 -4.64 2.06
C VAL A 307 -3.42 -5.10 1.22
N HIS A 308 -2.60 -4.17 0.73
CA HIS A 308 -1.38 -4.43 0.00
C HIS A 308 -0.15 -4.38 0.91
N HIS A 309 0.84 -5.22 0.61
CA HIS A 309 2.10 -5.20 1.35
C HIS A 309 2.87 -3.89 1.10
N GLY A 310 3.23 -3.18 2.17
CA GLY A 310 4.08 -1.98 2.12
C GLY A 310 5.55 -2.30 1.87
N ASN A 311 5.86 -2.80 0.67
CA ASN A 311 7.19 -3.23 0.25
C ASN A 311 8.28 -2.16 0.41
N GLY A 312 7.95 -0.88 0.24
CA GLY A 312 8.89 0.22 0.46
C GLY A 312 9.23 0.42 1.93
N THR A 313 8.26 0.24 2.83
CA THR A 313 8.46 0.32 4.28
C THR A 313 9.29 -0.85 4.77
N GLN A 314 8.97 -2.07 4.31
CA GLN A 314 9.77 -3.26 4.59
C GLN A 314 11.24 -3.04 4.18
N GLU A 315 11.50 -2.59 2.95
CA GLU A 315 12.85 -2.34 2.45
C GLU A 315 13.62 -1.31 3.32
N ALA A 316 12.95 -0.22 3.73
CA ALA A 316 13.57 0.88 4.47
C ALA A 316 14.13 0.49 5.85
N PHE A 317 13.59 -0.59 6.45
CA PHE A 317 13.93 -1.01 7.81
C PHE A 317 14.34 -2.48 7.92
N TYR A 318 14.51 -3.20 6.80
CA TYR A 318 14.73 -4.65 6.79
C TYR A 318 15.94 -5.15 7.60
N SER A 319 16.90 -4.27 7.88
CA SER A 319 18.09 -4.57 8.70
C SER A 319 18.19 -3.75 9.99
N ASP A 320 17.14 -2.99 10.34
CA ASP A 320 17.11 -2.05 11.45
C ASP A 320 16.28 -2.61 12.64
N PRO A 321 16.91 -3.08 13.73
CA PRO A 321 16.19 -3.60 14.89
C PRO A 321 15.47 -2.54 15.73
N SER A 322 15.73 -1.25 15.47
CA SER A 322 15.06 -0.17 16.20
C SER A 322 13.69 0.17 15.62
N VAL A 323 13.32 -0.44 14.50
CA VAL A 323 11.99 -0.32 13.90
C VAL A 323 11.40 -1.72 13.71
N LEU A 324 10.24 -1.96 14.32
CA LEU A 324 9.45 -3.17 14.09
C LEU A 324 8.40 -2.85 13.02
N TYR A 325 8.46 -3.53 11.88
CA TYR A 325 7.43 -3.46 10.83
C TYR A 325 6.51 -4.67 10.92
N ILE A 326 5.20 -4.43 11.00
CA ILE A 326 4.17 -5.48 10.95
C ILE A 326 3.17 -5.13 9.84
N SER A 327 3.05 -5.98 8.83
CA SER A 327 2.08 -5.81 7.75
C SER A 327 0.99 -6.87 7.79
N LEU A 328 -0.27 -6.48 7.58
CA LEU A 328 -1.43 -7.37 7.40
C LEU A 328 -2.00 -7.18 6.01
N HIS A 329 -1.64 -8.08 5.08
CA HIS A 329 -1.93 -7.88 3.66
C HIS A 329 -2.41 -9.16 2.98
N ARG A 330 -3.17 -8.98 1.90
CA ARG A 330 -3.53 -10.05 1.00
C ARG A 330 -2.29 -10.47 0.22
N TYR A 331 -1.84 -11.70 0.41
CA TYR A 331 -0.63 -12.22 -0.23
C TYR A 331 -0.96 -13.22 -1.33
N ASP A 332 -1.88 -14.15 -1.06
CA ASP A 332 -2.29 -15.21 -2.01
C ASP A 332 -1.11 -15.90 -2.71
N ASP A 333 -0.11 -16.29 -1.91
CA ASP A 333 1.13 -16.94 -2.38
C ASP A 333 1.89 -16.12 -3.44
N GLY A 334 1.90 -14.79 -3.27
CA GLY A 334 2.57 -13.84 -4.17
C GLY A 334 1.77 -13.46 -5.41
N ASN A 335 0.49 -13.86 -5.50
CA ASN A 335 -0.38 -13.58 -6.66
C ASN A 335 -1.25 -12.32 -6.52
N PHE A 336 -1.08 -11.55 -5.45
CA PHE A 336 -1.73 -10.26 -5.27
C PHE A 336 -0.69 -9.14 -5.24
N PHE A 337 -1.03 -7.94 -5.74
CA PHE A 337 -0.10 -6.82 -5.79
C PHE A 337 0.42 -6.47 -4.38
N PRO A 338 1.72 -6.20 -4.19
CA PRO A 338 2.81 -6.15 -5.17
C PRO A 338 3.55 -7.49 -5.38
N GLY A 339 3.10 -8.57 -4.75
CA GLY A 339 3.67 -9.93 -4.86
C GLY A 339 4.79 -10.24 -3.85
N SER A 340 5.26 -9.24 -3.10
CA SER A 340 6.21 -9.40 -1.98
C SER A 340 5.48 -9.57 -0.64
N GLY A 341 6.23 -9.75 0.46
CA GLY A 341 5.65 -9.81 1.81
C GLY A 341 5.38 -11.24 2.28
N GLY A 342 6.13 -12.23 1.80
CA GLY A 342 5.96 -13.60 2.27
C GLY A 342 6.23 -13.73 3.78
N PRO A 343 5.60 -14.69 4.48
CA PRO A 343 5.76 -14.85 5.92
C PRO A 343 7.17 -15.28 6.35
N ALA A 344 8.02 -15.69 5.40
CA ALA A 344 9.42 -16.05 5.63
C ALA A 344 10.38 -14.84 5.55
N GLU A 345 9.91 -13.68 5.11
CA GLU A 345 10.70 -12.46 5.01
C GLU A 345 10.77 -11.77 6.38
N VAL A 346 11.67 -12.23 7.25
CA VAL A 346 11.73 -11.83 8.68
C VAL A 346 12.73 -10.71 9.00
N GLY A 347 13.32 -10.08 7.99
CA GLY A 347 14.42 -9.13 8.15
C GLY A 347 15.78 -9.75 7.83
N SER A 348 16.84 -9.01 8.11
CA SER A 348 18.22 -9.40 7.78
C SER A 348 19.22 -8.79 8.77
N GLY A 349 20.32 -9.50 9.01
CA GLY A 349 21.38 -9.00 9.90
C GLY A 349 20.84 -8.69 11.29
N ALA A 350 21.06 -7.46 11.77
CA ALA A 350 20.55 -7.05 13.08
C ALA A 350 19.00 -6.92 13.12
N GLY A 351 18.34 -6.72 11.99
CA GLY A 351 16.89 -6.59 11.88
C GLY A 351 16.14 -7.93 11.77
N GLU A 352 16.83 -9.07 11.81
CA GLU A 352 16.17 -10.38 11.81
C GLU A 352 15.22 -10.52 13.01
N GLY A 353 13.96 -10.88 12.74
CA GLY A 353 12.87 -10.93 13.71
C GLY A 353 12.07 -9.64 13.86
N PHE A 354 12.51 -8.52 13.27
CA PHE A 354 11.85 -7.20 13.37
C PHE A 354 11.00 -6.84 12.14
N ASN A 355 10.80 -7.79 11.23
CA ASN A 355 9.87 -7.68 10.11
C ASN A 355 8.85 -8.82 10.17
N VAL A 356 7.57 -8.50 10.35
CA VAL A 356 6.50 -9.49 10.55
C VAL A 356 5.44 -9.33 9.46
N ASN A 357 5.35 -10.33 8.59
CA ASN A 357 4.36 -10.35 7.52
C ASN A 357 3.20 -11.27 7.86
N VAL A 358 2.06 -10.69 8.25
CA VAL A 358 0.77 -11.39 8.31
C VAL A 358 0.20 -11.48 6.90
N ALA A 359 0.79 -12.41 6.15
CA ALA A 359 0.49 -12.69 4.75
C ALA A 359 -0.75 -13.59 4.64
N TRP A 360 -1.90 -13.00 4.34
CA TRP A 360 -3.15 -13.74 4.16
C TRP A 360 -3.12 -14.57 2.87
N ILE A 361 -3.40 -15.87 2.99
CA ILE A 361 -3.48 -16.81 1.85
C ILE A 361 -4.90 -17.33 1.65
N GLY A 362 -5.11 -18.05 0.55
CA GLY A 362 -6.36 -18.77 0.27
C GLY A 362 -7.42 -17.97 -0.49
N GLY A 363 -7.06 -16.79 -1.00
CA GLY A 363 -7.92 -15.98 -1.85
C GLY A 363 -9.13 -15.42 -1.12
N LEU A 364 -10.24 -15.37 -1.84
CA LEU A 364 -11.51 -14.81 -1.36
C LEU A 364 -12.52 -15.89 -0.97
N ASN A 365 -12.04 -17.01 -0.41
CA ASN A 365 -12.86 -18.20 -0.08
C ASN A 365 -12.75 -18.65 1.39
N PRO A 366 -13.48 -18.01 2.33
CA PRO A 366 -14.16 -16.72 2.17
C PRO A 366 -13.14 -15.57 2.19
N PRO A 367 -13.55 -14.34 1.82
CA PRO A 367 -12.73 -13.15 2.06
C PRO A 367 -12.43 -12.97 3.56
N MET A 368 -11.26 -12.43 3.88
CA MET A 368 -10.95 -12.06 5.27
C MET A 368 -11.86 -10.92 5.72
N GLY A 369 -12.24 -10.93 6.99
CA GLY A 369 -13.04 -9.87 7.62
C GLY A 369 -12.64 -9.60 9.06
N ASP A 370 -13.56 -9.01 9.82
CA ASP A 370 -13.34 -8.57 11.20
C ASP A 370 -12.76 -9.67 12.10
N ALA A 371 -13.34 -10.87 12.06
CA ALA A 371 -12.89 -11.98 12.90
C ALA A 371 -11.42 -12.39 12.61
N ASP A 372 -11.00 -12.35 11.34
CA ASP A 372 -9.62 -12.66 10.94
C ASP A 372 -8.63 -11.59 11.41
N TYR A 373 -8.95 -10.31 11.18
CA TYR A 373 -8.10 -9.18 11.58
C TYR A 373 -8.01 -9.05 13.11
N LEU A 374 -9.13 -9.21 13.84
CA LEU A 374 -9.12 -9.19 15.31
C LEU A 374 -8.33 -10.37 15.87
N ALA A 375 -8.39 -11.55 15.25
CA ALA A 375 -7.55 -12.67 15.64
C ALA A 375 -6.07 -12.40 15.35
N ALA A 376 -5.71 -11.81 14.21
CA ALA A 376 -4.34 -11.39 13.92
C ALA A 376 -3.81 -10.44 14.99
N PHE A 377 -4.61 -9.45 15.38
CA PHE A 377 -4.26 -8.51 16.44
C PHE A 377 -4.02 -9.21 17.76
N ARG A 378 -4.93 -10.11 18.15
CA ARG A 378 -4.85 -10.85 19.41
C ARG A 378 -3.68 -11.83 19.47
N THR A 379 -3.34 -12.50 18.36
CA THR A 379 -2.36 -13.61 18.38
C THR A 379 -0.98 -13.23 17.85
N VAL A 380 -0.87 -12.19 17.02
CA VAL A 380 0.40 -11.79 16.38
C VAL A 380 0.73 -10.35 16.71
N VAL A 381 -0.09 -9.38 16.28
CA VAL A 381 0.28 -7.94 16.32
C VAL A 381 0.51 -7.46 17.75
N MET A 382 -0.48 -7.59 18.63
CA MET A 382 -0.39 -7.06 20.00
C MET A 382 0.66 -7.79 20.85
N PRO A 383 0.76 -9.13 20.86
CA PRO A 383 1.81 -9.81 21.63
C PRO A 383 3.23 -9.40 21.23
N ILE A 384 3.52 -9.34 19.92
CA ILE A 384 4.84 -8.92 19.41
C ILE A 384 5.08 -7.44 19.75
N ALA A 385 4.11 -6.58 19.49
CA ALA A 385 4.22 -5.14 19.75
C ALA A 385 4.41 -4.80 21.24
N GLN A 386 3.70 -5.50 22.15
CA GLN A 386 3.87 -5.34 23.59
C GLN A 386 5.26 -5.76 24.05
N THR A 387 5.80 -6.84 23.47
CA THR A 387 7.16 -7.32 23.78
C THR A 387 8.21 -6.35 23.25
N PHE A 388 8.01 -5.82 22.04
CA PHE A 388 8.87 -4.79 21.48
C PHE A 388 8.81 -3.48 22.29
N ALA A 389 7.66 -3.17 22.91
CA ALA A 389 7.42 -2.02 23.77
C ALA A 389 7.85 -0.70 23.11
N PRO A 390 7.18 -0.25 22.02
CA PRO A 390 7.59 0.90 21.24
C PRO A 390 7.45 2.23 21.99
N ASP A 391 8.27 3.20 21.62
CA ASP A 391 8.20 4.58 22.10
C ASP A 391 7.17 5.41 21.32
N VAL A 392 6.96 5.08 20.04
CA VAL A 392 6.00 5.69 19.10
C VAL A 392 5.42 4.61 18.18
N VAL A 393 4.13 4.72 17.86
CA VAL A 393 3.47 3.87 16.85
C VAL A 393 3.07 4.71 15.65
N LEU A 394 3.50 4.30 14.46
CA LEU A 394 3.02 4.82 13.18
C LEU A 394 2.16 3.76 12.51
N VAL A 395 1.07 4.17 11.86
CA VAL A 395 0.17 3.25 11.17
C VAL A 395 0.04 3.67 9.71
N SER A 396 0.53 2.83 8.80
CA SER A 396 0.17 2.91 7.38
C SER A 396 -1.27 2.43 7.24
N SER A 397 -2.18 3.40 7.22
CA SER A 397 -3.61 3.23 7.45
C SER A 397 -4.40 3.25 6.13
N GLY A 398 -4.15 2.26 5.28
CA GLY A 398 -5.00 1.98 4.12
C GLY A 398 -6.36 1.41 4.52
N PHE A 399 -7.40 1.68 3.74
CA PHE A 399 -8.76 1.22 4.03
C PHE A 399 -9.35 0.34 2.92
N ASP A 400 -8.53 -0.21 2.04
CA ASP A 400 -8.91 -1.11 0.94
C ASP A 400 -9.16 -2.56 1.35
N ALA A 401 -8.83 -2.93 2.59
CA ALA A 401 -9.35 -4.17 3.21
C ALA A 401 -10.83 -4.05 3.60
N ALA A 402 -11.39 -2.83 3.59
CA ALA A 402 -12.77 -2.59 3.95
C ALA A 402 -13.75 -3.16 2.91
N GLU A 403 -14.94 -3.54 3.36
CA GLU A 403 -16.03 -3.89 2.45
C GLU A 403 -16.34 -2.74 1.48
N GLY A 404 -16.60 -3.07 0.21
CA GLY A 404 -16.81 -2.09 -0.88
C GLY A 404 -15.70 -2.10 -1.94
N HIS A 405 -14.53 -2.65 -1.62
CA HIS A 405 -13.41 -2.75 -2.57
C HIS A 405 -13.52 -4.03 -3.42
N PRO A 406 -13.53 -3.92 -4.76
CA PRO A 406 -13.65 -5.09 -5.63
C PRO A 406 -12.40 -5.99 -5.54
N PRO A 407 -12.52 -7.29 -5.88
CA PRO A 407 -11.43 -8.26 -5.80
C PRO A 407 -10.07 -7.86 -6.40
N PRO A 408 -9.98 -7.06 -7.49
CA PRO A 408 -8.68 -6.63 -8.01
C PRO A 408 -7.96 -5.56 -7.17
N LEU A 409 -8.70 -4.78 -6.36
CA LEU A 409 -8.14 -3.72 -5.51
C LEU A 409 -8.05 -4.09 -4.03
N GLY A 410 -8.72 -5.16 -3.62
CA GLY A 410 -8.74 -5.65 -2.24
C GLY A 410 -9.54 -6.93 -2.15
N GLY A 411 -10.87 -6.79 -1.99
CA GLY A 411 -11.82 -7.93 -1.99
C GLY A 411 -12.14 -8.47 -0.60
N TYR A 412 -11.63 -7.86 0.46
CA TYR A 412 -11.94 -8.21 1.86
C TYR A 412 -13.19 -7.51 2.37
N ARG A 413 -13.60 -7.86 3.60
CA ARG A 413 -14.83 -7.40 4.23
C ARG A 413 -14.60 -6.94 5.67
N VAL A 414 -13.54 -6.16 5.89
CA VAL A 414 -13.30 -5.52 7.19
C VAL A 414 -14.28 -4.35 7.34
N SER A 415 -14.97 -4.27 8.47
CA SER A 415 -15.89 -3.18 8.75
C SER A 415 -15.14 -1.94 9.20
N ALA A 416 -15.70 -0.75 8.92
CA ALA A 416 -15.19 0.52 9.44
C ALA A 416 -15.01 0.50 10.97
N ARG A 417 -15.92 -0.15 11.70
CA ARG A 417 -15.83 -0.31 13.16
C ARG A 417 -14.58 -1.09 13.56
N CYS A 418 -14.23 -2.15 12.84
CA CYS A 418 -13.04 -2.94 13.13
C CYS A 418 -11.75 -2.10 13.06
N PHE A 419 -11.65 -1.16 12.11
CA PHE A 419 -10.52 -0.20 12.10
C PHE A 419 -10.47 0.69 13.34
N GLY A 420 -11.62 1.10 13.87
CA GLY A 420 -11.74 1.77 15.17
C GLY A 420 -11.21 0.90 16.33
N TYR A 421 -11.59 -0.39 16.38
CA TYR A 421 -11.08 -1.33 17.39
C TYR A 421 -9.57 -1.58 17.28
N MET A 422 -9.06 -1.76 16.07
CA MET A 422 -7.62 -1.89 15.82
C MET A 422 -6.87 -0.64 16.29
N THR A 423 -7.42 0.56 16.03
CA THR A 423 -6.89 1.82 16.52
C THR A 423 -6.85 1.86 18.05
N GLN A 424 -7.94 1.50 18.72
CA GLN A 424 -7.99 1.45 20.19
C GLN A 424 -6.98 0.47 20.79
N GLN A 425 -6.75 -0.68 20.16
CA GLN A 425 -5.72 -1.62 20.61
C GLN A 425 -4.31 -1.01 20.51
N LEU A 426 -3.97 -0.37 19.39
CA LEU A 426 -2.66 0.27 19.23
C LEU A 426 -2.45 1.46 20.18
N MET A 427 -3.51 2.16 20.57
CA MET A 427 -3.45 3.24 21.57
C MET A 427 -3.06 2.77 22.97
N GLN A 428 -3.09 1.47 23.26
CA GLN A 428 -2.59 0.91 24.52
C GLN A 428 -1.05 0.83 24.55
N LEU A 429 -0.39 0.99 23.41
CA LEU A 429 1.06 0.98 23.26
C LEU A 429 1.61 2.41 23.32
N ALA A 430 2.92 2.55 23.56
CA ALA A 430 3.64 3.84 23.49
C ALA A 430 3.00 4.98 24.30
N GLY A 431 2.25 4.67 25.38
CA GLY A 431 1.49 5.67 26.13
C GLY A 431 0.45 6.44 25.30
N GLY A 432 -0.07 5.83 24.22
CA GLY A 432 -1.03 6.44 23.31
C GLY A 432 -0.43 7.29 22.19
N ARG A 433 0.90 7.37 22.06
CA ARG A 433 1.59 8.09 20.96
C ARG A 433 1.45 7.34 19.64
N VAL A 434 0.28 7.48 19.04
CA VAL A 434 -0.13 6.82 17.80
C VAL A 434 -0.40 7.84 16.71
N VAL A 435 0.16 7.62 15.52
CA VAL A 435 -0.13 8.41 14.32
C VAL A 435 -0.59 7.51 13.18
N LEU A 436 -1.82 7.72 12.73
CA LEU A 436 -2.36 7.05 11.56
C LEU A 436 -2.13 7.91 10.32
N VAL A 437 -1.76 7.28 9.21
CA VAL A 437 -1.42 7.94 7.95
C VAL A 437 -2.19 7.27 6.84
N LEU A 438 -3.06 8.01 6.15
CA LEU A 438 -3.85 7.46 5.06
C LEU A 438 -2.94 6.93 3.92
N GLU A 439 -3.13 5.67 3.54
CA GLU A 439 -2.48 5.02 2.38
C GLU A 439 -3.54 4.76 1.28
N GLY A 440 -3.88 3.49 1.00
CA GLY A 440 -4.89 3.04 0.06
C GLY A 440 -6.34 3.17 0.55
N GLY A 441 -7.25 2.44 -0.11
CA GLY A 441 -8.71 2.59 0.04
C GLY A 441 -9.31 3.59 -0.95
N TYR A 442 -10.31 3.15 -1.71
CA TYR A 442 -10.80 3.80 -2.92
C TYR A 442 -12.32 3.93 -2.99
N ASP A 443 -13.09 3.08 -2.31
CA ASP A 443 -14.52 3.34 -2.12
C ASP A 443 -14.72 4.49 -1.14
N LEU A 444 -15.36 5.57 -1.61
CA LEU A 444 -15.48 6.81 -0.83
C LEU A 444 -16.28 6.61 0.46
N THR A 445 -17.28 5.73 0.46
CA THR A 445 -18.08 5.47 1.67
C THR A 445 -17.23 4.71 2.68
N ALA A 446 -16.57 3.64 2.26
CA ALA A 446 -15.73 2.81 3.10
C ALA A 446 -14.59 3.60 3.76
N ILE A 447 -13.85 4.41 2.99
CA ILE A 447 -12.75 5.21 3.56
C ILE A 447 -13.25 6.32 4.49
N CYS A 448 -14.42 6.91 4.23
CA CYS A 448 -15.00 7.93 5.11
C CYS A 448 -15.47 7.31 6.42
N ASP A 449 -16.16 6.17 6.36
CA ASP A 449 -16.65 5.45 7.53
C ASP A 449 -15.48 4.94 8.38
N ALA A 450 -14.44 4.36 7.77
CA ALA A 450 -13.26 3.89 8.47
C ALA A 450 -12.44 5.04 9.08
N SER A 451 -12.26 6.15 8.36
CA SER A 451 -11.60 7.36 8.89
C SER A 451 -12.37 7.95 10.08
N GLU A 452 -13.70 8.00 10.00
CA GLU A 452 -14.58 8.45 11.08
C GLU A 452 -14.41 7.56 12.33
N ALA A 453 -14.41 6.24 12.16
CA ALA A 453 -14.21 5.29 13.25
C ALA A 453 -12.82 5.42 13.90
N CYS A 454 -11.76 5.54 13.10
CA CYS A 454 -10.39 5.73 13.59
C CYS A 454 -10.23 7.04 14.36
N VAL A 455 -10.72 8.17 13.81
CA VAL A 455 -10.60 9.48 14.50
C VAL A 455 -11.43 9.50 15.78
N SER A 456 -12.62 8.89 15.78
CA SER A 456 -13.44 8.74 16.98
C SER A 456 -12.69 7.95 18.07
N ALA A 457 -12.03 6.85 17.70
CA ALA A 457 -11.18 6.08 18.62
C ALA A 457 -10.02 6.91 19.18
N LEU A 458 -9.32 7.67 18.33
CA LEU A 458 -8.20 8.54 18.75
C LEU A 458 -8.63 9.59 19.78
N LEU A 459 -9.82 10.17 19.60
CA LEU A 459 -10.45 11.11 20.54
C LEU A 459 -10.90 10.44 21.85
N GLY A 460 -10.89 9.11 21.92
CA GLY A 460 -11.38 8.36 23.08
C GLY A 460 -12.91 8.28 23.15
N VAL A 461 -13.60 8.53 22.03
CA VAL A 461 -15.02 8.24 21.90
C VAL A 461 -15.18 6.71 21.91
N GLU A 462 -16.15 6.22 22.66
CA GLU A 462 -16.47 4.79 22.69
C GLU A 462 -16.83 4.32 21.27
N VAL A 463 -16.07 3.36 20.75
CA VAL A 463 -16.34 2.77 19.44
C VAL A 463 -17.62 1.95 19.55
N GLU A 464 -18.53 2.10 18.59
CA GLU A 464 -19.75 1.30 18.56
C GLU A 464 -19.44 -0.20 18.73
N PRO A 465 -20.18 -0.93 19.59
CA PRO A 465 -20.00 -2.37 19.76
C PRO A 465 -20.01 -3.10 18.42
N LEU A 466 -19.08 -4.04 18.24
CA LEU A 466 -19.18 -4.97 17.11
C LEU A 466 -20.46 -5.81 17.24
N PRO A 467 -21.10 -6.19 16.12
CA PRO A 467 -22.25 -7.09 16.18
C PRO A 467 -21.93 -8.38 16.94
N GLU A 468 -22.87 -8.86 17.74
CA GLU A 468 -22.71 -10.07 18.55
C GLU A 468 -22.32 -11.30 17.71
N ASP A 469 -22.83 -11.38 16.48
CA ASP A 469 -22.48 -12.44 15.52
C ASP A 469 -21.01 -12.38 15.12
N THR A 470 -20.45 -11.17 14.92
CA THR A 470 -19.03 -10.96 14.63
C THR A 470 -18.16 -11.40 15.81
N LEU A 471 -18.56 -11.11 17.05
CA LEU A 471 -17.86 -11.57 18.26
C LEU A 471 -17.92 -13.10 18.44
N ARG A 472 -18.96 -13.75 17.94
CA ARG A 472 -19.08 -15.21 18.00
C ARG A 472 -18.39 -15.91 16.84
N GLN A 473 -18.04 -15.17 15.79
CA GLN A 473 -17.43 -15.72 14.59
C GLN A 473 -15.97 -16.12 14.85
N SER A 474 -15.65 -17.38 14.55
CA SER A 474 -14.26 -17.84 14.48
C SER A 474 -13.60 -17.28 13.21
N PRO A 475 -12.28 -16.99 13.26
CA PRO A 475 -11.52 -16.68 12.05
C PRO A 475 -11.69 -17.78 11.00
N SER A 476 -11.62 -17.40 9.73
CA SER A 476 -11.69 -18.32 8.60
C SER A 476 -10.57 -19.36 8.69
N ALA A 477 -10.78 -20.55 8.10
CA ALA A 477 -9.75 -21.59 8.08
C ALA A 477 -8.45 -21.12 7.40
N ASN A 478 -8.57 -20.28 6.37
CA ASN A 478 -7.45 -19.63 5.71
C ASN A 478 -6.75 -18.61 6.61
N GLY A 479 -7.52 -17.80 7.34
CA GLY A 479 -7.01 -16.87 8.33
C GLY A 479 -6.20 -17.60 9.41
N VAL A 480 -6.75 -18.67 9.99
CA VAL A 480 -6.06 -19.52 10.97
C VAL A 480 -4.77 -20.10 10.42
N ARG A 481 -4.78 -20.66 9.19
CA ARG A 481 -3.55 -21.20 8.56
C ARG A 481 -2.48 -20.13 8.34
N SER A 482 -2.89 -18.95 7.89
CA SER A 482 -1.98 -17.81 7.69
C SER A 482 -1.32 -17.43 9.02
N LEU A 483 -2.12 -17.25 10.08
CA LEU A 483 -1.61 -16.91 11.41
C LEU A 483 -0.68 -17.98 11.99
N GLN A 484 -1.06 -19.26 11.86
CA GLN A 484 -0.20 -20.37 12.29
C GLN A 484 1.15 -20.37 11.56
N ARG A 485 1.17 -20.04 10.27
CA ARG A 485 2.42 -19.97 9.51
C ARG A 485 3.33 -18.85 10.02
N VAL A 486 2.77 -17.66 10.28
CA VAL A 486 3.53 -16.53 10.85
C VAL A 486 4.12 -16.89 12.21
N LEU A 487 3.29 -17.47 13.09
CA LEU A 487 3.70 -17.91 14.42
C LEU A 487 4.80 -18.96 14.36
N GLN A 488 4.73 -19.88 13.40
CA GLN A 488 5.77 -20.89 13.20
C GLN A 488 7.10 -20.24 12.81
N VAL A 489 7.09 -19.37 11.78
CA VAL A 489 8.31 -18.74 11.28
C VAL A 489 8.98 -17.92 12.39
N HIS A 490 8.23 -17.06 13.07
CA HIS A 490 8.78 -16.23 14.14
C HIS A 490 9.13 -16.99 15.43
N GLY A 491 8.63 -18.22 15.58
CA GLY A 491 9.08 -19.14 16.63
C GLY A 491 10.41 -19.82 16.32
N GLU A 492 10.75 -20.00 15.03
CA GLU A 492 11.98 -20.66 14.57
C GLU A 492 13.18 -19.70 14.46
N THR A 493 12.96 -18.42 14.15
CA THR A 493 14.00 -17.42 13.82
C THR A 493 14.68 -16.78 15.04
N THR A 494 14.91 -17.54 16.12
CA THR A 494 15.60 -17.00 17.31
C THR A 494 16.93 -17.70 17.55
N PRO A 495 18.09 -17.03 17.43
CA PRO A 495 19.37 -17.63 17.78
C PRO A 495 19.48 -17.82 19.31
N PRO A 496 20.10 -18.91 19.80
CA PRO A 496 20.14 -19.25 21.23
C PRO A 496 21.00 -18.31 22.11
N ASN A 497 21.52 -17.19 21.61
CA ASN A 497 22.60 -16.45 22.27
C ASN A 497 22.52 -14.91 22.23
N SER A 498 21.38 -14.29 21.92
CA SER A 498 21.24 -12.82 22.00
C SER A 498 20.67 -12.39 23.35
N ASN A 499 21.38 -11.50 24.06
CA ASN A 499 20.92 -10.82 25.30
C ASN A 499 19.72 -9.86 25.09
N THR A 500 19.05 -9.93 23.94
CA THR A 500 17.77 -9.28 23.68
C THR A 500 16.64 -10.19 24.14
N PRO A 501 15.63 -9.70 24.87
CA PRO A 501 14.45 -10.50 25.22
C PRO A 501 13.86 -11.08 23.94
N SER A 502 13.82 -12.40 23.85
CA SER A 502 13.33 -13.08 22.66
C SER A 502 11.84 -12.79 22.45
N LEU A 503 11.43 -12.51 21.21
CA LEU A 503 10.01 -12.46 20.83
C LEU A 503 9.30 -13.81 21.13
N LEU A 504 10.05 -14.90 21.34
CA LEU A 504 9.59 -16.18 21.91
C LEU A 504 8.82 -16.02 23.24
N THR A 505 9.14 -15.02 24.08
CA THR A 505 8.36 -14.77 25.31
C THR A 505 6.93 -14.31 25.02
N ALA A 506 6.68 -13.66 23.88
CA ALA A 506 5.34 -13.37 23.38
C ALA A 506 4.57 -14.63 22.92
N PHE A 507 5.30 -15.67 22.51
CA PHE A 507 4.76 -16.89 21.93
C PHE A 507 4.61 -18.07 22.92
N LEU A 508 5.20 -17.98 24.12
CA LEU A 508 5.07 -18.98 25.18
C LEU A 508 3.60 -19.22 25.64
N PRO A 509 2.70 -18.22 25.66
CA PRO A 509 1.27 -18.47 25.85
C PRO A 509 0.59 -19.15 24.65
N LEU A 510 1.18 -19.07 23.45
CA LEU A 510 0.63 -19.60 22.19
C LEU A 510 1.04 -21.04 21.88
N ILE A 511 2.00 -21.64 22.59
CA ILE A 511 2.23 -23.10 22.53
C ILE A 511 0.98 -23.87 23.07
N ILE A 512 0.08 -23.18 23.77
CA ILE A 512 -1.24 -23.66 24.18
C ILE A 512 -2.29 -23.59 23.05
N PHE A 513 -1.92 -23.25 21.80
CA PHE A 513 -2.87 -23.29 20.67
C PHE A 513 -3.30 -24.72 20.27
N LYS A 514 -2.56 -25.75 20.70
CA LYS A 514 -3.00 -27.15 20.54
C LYS A 514 -4.29 -27.49 21.33
N ARG A 515 -4.83 -26.57 22.16
CA ARG A 515 -6.05 -26.81 22.95
C ARG A 515 -7.20 -25.81 22.75
N PHE A 516 -7.07 -24.80 21.89
CA PHE A 516 -8.06 -23.70 21.80
C PHE A 516 -8.72 -23.54 20.42
N SER A 517 -9.15 -24.64 19.81
CA SER A 517 -10.09 -24.61 18.67
C SER A 517 -11.55 -24.33 19.07
N GLY A 518 -11.81 -23.69 20.23
CA GLY A 518 -13.16 -23.66 20.81
C GLY A 518 -13.57 -22.49 21.71
N THR A 519 -12.78 -21.43 21.87
CA THR A 519 -13.20 -20.29 22.73
C THR A 519 -13.64 -19.08 21.90
N ARG A 520 -14.88 -18.65 22.16
CA ARG A 520 -15.56 -17.44 21.63
C ARG A 520 -14.81 -16.17 22.03
N LEU A 521 -14.92 -15.11 21.22
CA LEU A 521 -14.46 -13.77 21.62
C LEU A 521 -15.41 -13.29 22.73
N SER A 522 -14.88 -13.12 23.94
CA SER A 522 -15.55 -12.44 25.06
C SER A 522 -14.60 -11.45 25.66
#